data_AF-A0A427XL23-F1
#
_entry.id   AF-A0A427XL23-F1
#
_cell.length_a   1.000
_cell.length_b   1.000
_cell.length_c   1.000
_cell.angle_alpha   90.00
_cell.angle_beta   90.00
_cell.angle_gamma   90.00
#
_symmetry.space_group_name_H-M   'P 1'
#
loop_
_entity.id
_entity.type
_entity.pdbx_description
1 polymer ?
#
loop_
_entity_poly.entity_id
_entity_poly.type
_entity_poly.pdbx_seq_one_letter_code
_entity_poly.pdbx_strand_id
1 'polypeptide(L)'
;MIVTHEIPAIQTVDFTANTTYGDFRDDLVRDGYAVIKGAVSKEKAAHYVDRYHDYLEGFGLGYDRNDPSTVKEELLPVINEKGMLFHYSAIHEDFVWGMRAEPGVLKVFETIYDTEDLLVSFDAINVSFPNRKDITPNVPWPHQDQDPERPGFRCVQGLLNLLPNGDDDGGLLVLPGAHNISVEFHEQFKDEEQLYRWTNETYFFTDAGMKWLDTKGFKWVKVNADPGDLIIFLVEG
;
A
#
# COMPACT_ATOMS: atom_id res chain seq x y z
N MET A 1 11.54 35.93 8.44
CA MET A 1 10.21 35.82 9.09
C MET A 1 9.72 34.41 8.78
N ILE A 2 9.82 33.50 9.74
CA ILE A 2 9.34 32.13 9.59
C ILE A 2 7.84 32.20 9.84
N VAL A 3 7.05 31.93 8.80
CA VAL A 3 5.60 31.79 8.95
C VAL A 3 5.37 30.36 9.44
N THR A 4 5.09 30.20 10.72
CA THR A 4 4.59 28.94 11.28
C THR A 4 3.08 28.95 11.14
N HIS A 5 2.53 28.12 10.27
CA HIS A 5 1.11 27.81 10.29
C HIS A 5 0.89 26.79 11.41
N GLU A 6 0.08 27.12 12.41
CA GLU A 6 -0.46 26.10 13.31
C GLU A 6 -1.33 25.17 12.45
N ILE A 7 -0.89 23.93 12.27
CA ILE A 7 -1.71 22.88 11.68
C ILE A 7 -2.66 22.46 12.81
N PRO A 8 -3.98 22.71 12.71
CA PRO A 8 -4.91 22.25 13.73
C PRO A 8 -4.75 20.73 13.88
N ALA A 9 -4.74 20.25 15.12
CA ALA A 9 -4.80 18.82 15.39
C ALA A 9 -6.12 18.30 14.80
N ILE A 10 -6.04 17.60 13.68
CA ILE A 10 -7.17 16.86 13.14
C ILE A 10 -7.49 15.78 14.18
N GLN A 11 -8.74 15.74 14.67
CA GLN A 11 -9.19 14.63 15.49
C GLN A 11 -9.36 13.42 14.56
N THR A 12 -8.27 12.68 14.39
CA THR A 12 -8.23 11.45 13.60
C THR A 12 -8.58 10.24 14.46
N VAL A 13 -8.30 9.05 13.93
CA VAL A 13 -8.31 7.78 14.68
C VAL A 13 -7.46 7.89 15.96
N ASP A 14 -8.03 7.42 17.07
CA ASP A 14 -7.44 7.30 18.40
C ASP A 14 -6.72 5.95 18.51
N PHE A 15 -5.39 6.00 18.38
CA PHE A 15 -4.54 4.83 18.49
C PHE A 15 -4.19 4.43 19.93
N THR A 16 -4.78 5.08 20.94
CA THR A 16 -4.55 4.72 22.36
C THR A 16 -5.36 3.49 22.80
N ALA A 17 -6.17 2.91 21.91
CA ALA A 17 -7.08 1.79 22.16
C ALA A 17 -8.16 2.06 23.25
N ASN A 18 -8.38 3.33 23.61
CA ASN A 18 -9.42 3.73 24.56
C ASN A 18 -10.79 3.98 23.88
N THR A 19 -10.78 4.16 22.56
CA THR A 19 -11.98 4.36 21.75
C THR A 19 -12.34 3.07 21.02
N THR A 20 -13.63 2.72 21.05
CA THR A 20 -14.19 1.66 20.20
C THR A 20 -15.08 2.30 19.14
N TYR A 21 -14.78 2.02 17.88
CA TYR A 21 -15.46 2.61 16.73
C TYR A 21 -16.63 1.76 16.24
N GLY A 22 -16.53 0.43 16.35
CA GLY A 22 -17.50 -0.51 15.81
C GLY A 22 -17.40 -0.70 14.30
N ASP A 23 -16.27 -0.34 13.70
CA ASP A 23 -15.97 -0.45 12.28
C ASP A 23 -14.48 -0.79 12.03
N PHE A 24 -14.01 -0.67 10.78
CA PHE A 24 -12.65 -1.02 10.37
C PHE A 24 -11.54 -0.30 11.15
N ARG A 25 -11.84 0.84 11.80
CA ARG A 25 -10.86 1.54 12.63
C ARG A 25 -10.42 0.72 13.83
N ASP A 26 -11.29 -0.15 14.35
CA ASP A 26 -10.92 -1.06 15.46
C ASP A 26 -9.83 -2.06 15.02
N ASP A 27 -9.89 -2.53 13.77
CA ASP A 27 -8.85 -3.39 13.19
C ASP A 27 -7.58 -2.59 12.90
N LEU A 28 -7.70 -1.38 12.33
CA LEU A 28 -6.56 -0.50 12.08
C LEU A 28 -5.80 -0.14 13.37
N VAL A 29 -6.50 0.14 14.47
CA VAL A 29 -5.88 0.44 15.77
C VAL A 29 -5.20 -0.79 16.36
N ARG A 30 -5.88 -1.94 16.33
CA ARG A 30 -5.39 -3.19 16.93
C ARG A 30 -4.19 -3.77 16.16
N ASP A 31 -4.33 -3.86 14.84
CA ASP A 31 -3.45 -4.65 13.98
C ASP A 31 -2.54 -3.79 13.09
N GLY A 32 -2.80 -2.47 12.97
CA GLY A 32 -2.02 -1.58 12.10
C GLY A 32 -2.45 -1.64 10.63
N TYR A 33 -3.45 -2.46 10.31
CA TYR A 33 -4.05 -2.55 8.97
C TYR A 33 -5.53 -2.98 9.06
N ALA A 34 -6.29 -2.76 8.00
CA ALA A 34 -7.65 -3.25 7.86
C ALA A 34 -7.99 -3.57 6.39
N VAL A 35 -8.91 -4.51 6.18
CA VAL A 35 -9.46 -4.84 4.87
C VAL A 35 -10.92 -4.44 4.81
N ILE A 36 -11.22 -3.39 4.05
CA ILE A 36 -12.57 -2.88 3.84
C ILE A 36 -13.18 -3.62 2.65
N LYS A 37 -14.14 -4.49 2.94
CA LYS A 37 -14.78 -5.34 1.93
C LYS A 37 -15.69 -4.52 1.01
N GLY A 38 -15.53 -4.71 -0.30
CA GLY A 38 -16.42 -4.12 -1.30
C GLY A 38 -16.45 -2.59 -1.31
N ALA A 39 -15.32 -1.94 -1.02
CA ALA A 39 -15.17 -0.49 -1.19
C ALA A 39 -15.50 -0.06 -2.64
N VAL A 40 -15.24 -0.96 -3.59
CA VAL A 40 -15.68 -0.89 -4.98
C VAL A 40 -16.42 -2.19 -5.31
N SER A 41 -17.49 -2.11 -6.10
CA SER A 41 -18.21 -3.31 -6.56
C SER A 41 -17.31 -4.18 -7.44
N LYS A 42 -17.52 -5.50 -7.45
CA LYS A 42 -16.76 -6.44 -8.29
C LYS A 42 -16.85 -6.09 -9.79
N GLU A 43 -18.01 -5.60 -10.24
CA GLU A 43 -18.23 -5.19 -11.63
C GLU A 43 -17.35 -3.98 -12.00
N LYS A 44 -17.28 -2.97 -11.13
CA LYS A 44 -16.39 -1.82 -11.33
C LYS A 44 -14.91 -2.22 -11.23
N ALA A 45 -14.54 -3.10 -10.30
CA ALA A 45 -13.18 -3.62 -10.22
C ALA A 45 -12.77 -4.30 -11.53
N ALA A 46 -13.62 -5.17 -12.07
CA ALA A 46 -13.41 -5.80 -13.37
C ALA A 46 -13.33 -4.77 -14.52
N HIS A 47 -14.19 -3.76 -14.50
CA HIS A 47 -14.11 -2.66 -15.47
C HIS A 47 -12.75 -1.94 -15.40
N TYR A 48 -12.24 -1.64 -14.21
CA TYR A 48 -10.90 -1.04 -14.08
C TYR A 48 -9.79 -1.95 -14.60
N VAL A 49 -9.87 -3.26 -14.36
CA VAL A 49 -8.95 -4.25 -14.97
C VAL A 49 -9.00 -4.18 -16.49
N ASP A 50 -10.19 -4.09 -17.10
CA ASP A 50 -10.31 -3.93 -18.55
C ASP A 50 -9.64 -2.63 -19.04
N ARG A 51 -9.82 -1.52 -18.31
CA ARG A 51 -9.16 -0.23 -18.61
C ARG A 51 -7.64 -0.31 -18.49
N TYR A 52 -7.11 -1.07 -17.53
CA TYR A 52 -5.67 -1.33 -17.44
C TYR A 52 -5.16 -2.06 -18.68
N HIS A 53 -5.82 -3.15 -19.07
CA HIS A 53 -5.41 -3.87 -20.26
C HIS A 53 -5.55 -3.01 -21.53
N ASP A 54 -6.61 -2.19 -21.65
CA ASP A 54 -6.78 -1.26 -22.78
C ASP A 54 -5.60 -0.28 -22.84
N TYR A 55 -5.19 0.23 -21.69
CA TYR A 55 -4.06 1.15 -21.56
C TYR A 55 -2.75 0.49 -22.00
N LEU A 56 -2.48 -0.75 -21.54
CA LEU A 56 -1.27 -1.49 -21.91
C LEU A 56 -1.24 -1.85 -23.40
N GLU A 57 -2.35 -2.35 -23.95
CA GLU A 57 -2.48 -2.69 -25.37
C GLU A 57 -2.40 -1.44 -26.26
N GLY A 58 -2.85 -0.30 -25.76
CA GLY A 58 -2.82 1.00 -26.45
C GLY A 58 -1.43 1.49 -26.85
N PHE A 59 -0.36 0.98 -26.21
CA PHE A 59 1.02 1.29 -26.63
C PHE A 59 1.39 0.64 -27.98
N GLY A 60 0.65 -0.39 -28.43
CA GLY A 60 0.91 -1.06 -29.70
C GLY A 60 2.23 -1.85 -29.72
N LEU A 61 2.72 -2.29 -28.55
CA LEU A 61 3.99 -3.00 -28.40
C LEU A 61 3.86 -4.52 -28.63
N GLY A 62 2.64 -5.03 -28.82
CA GLY A 62 2.37 -6.45 -29.12
C GLY A 62 1.89 -7.28 -27.93
N TYR A 63 1.69 -6.68 -26.75
CA TYR A 63 0.94 -7.30 -25.66
C TYR A 63 -0.51 -7.57 -26.08
N ASP A 64 -1.02 -8.76 -25.76
CA ASP A 64 -2.41 -9.19 -25.92
C ASP A 64 -2.86 -9.83 -24.60
N ARG A 65 -3.89 -9.26 -23.96
CA ARG A 65 -4.40 -9.79 -22.68
C ARG A 65 -4.89 -11.23 -22.75
N ASN A 66 -5.20 -11.73 -23.94
CA ASN A 66 -5.72 -13.09 -24.16
C ASN A 66 -4.61 -14.11 -24.50
N ASP A 67 -3.37 -13.66 -24.70
CA ASP A 67 -2.22 -14.52 -24.97
C ASP A 67 -1.12 -14.29 -23.93
N PRO A 68 -1.03 -15.14 -22.88
CA PRO A 68 0.01 -15.05 -21.86
C PRO A 68 1.44 -15.13 -22.40
N SER A 69 1.65 -15.64 -23.61
CA SER A 69 2.98 -15.67 -24.24
C SER A 69 3.50 -14.30 -24.67
N THR A 70 2.60 -13.30 -24.70
CA THR A 70 2.91 -11.90 -24.99
C THR A 70 3.29 -11.10 -23.75
N VAL A 71 3.17 -11.66 -22.54
CA VAL A 71 3.61 -11.03 -21.30
C VAL A 71 5.14 -11.06 -21.24
N LYS A 72 5.75 -10.09 -21.91
CA LYS A 72 7.20 -9.93 -22.03
C LYS A 72 7.57 -8.45 -21.93
N GLU A 73 8.75 -8.17 -21.38
CA GLU A 73 9.32 -6.83 -21.24
C GLU A 73 9.34 -6.09 -22.57
N GLU A 74 9.72 -6.76 -23.66
CA GLU A 74 9.80 -6.14 -24.99
C GLU A 74 8.43 -5.81 -25.61
N LEU A 75 7.34 -6.41 -25.09
CA LEU A 75 5.97 -6.23 -25.61
C LEU A 75 5.09 -5.39 -24.68
N LEU A 76 5.61 -4.96 -23.54
CA LEU A 76 4.92 -4.17 -22.52
C LEU A 76 5.58 -2.79 -22.38
N PRO A 77 4.83 -1.76 -21.92
CA PRO A 77 5.47 -0.53 -21.44
C PRO A 77 6.39 -0.84 -20.24
N VAL A 78 7.29 0.09 -19.91
CA VAL A 78 8.20 -0.09 -18.77
C VAL A 78 7.40 -0.21 -17.47
N ILE A 79 7.41 -1.44 -16.94
CA ILE A 79 6.93 -1.83 -15.61
C ILE A 79 8.15 -2.38 -14.89
N ASN A 80 8.45 -1.84 -13.71
CA ASN A 80 9.66 -2.26 -13.00
C ASN A 80 9.55 -3.71 -12.48
N GLU A 81 10.64 -4.23 -11.92
CA GLU A 81 10.75 -5.59 -11.40
C GLU A 81 9.80 -5.91 -10.23
N LYS A 82 9.23 -4.87 -9.61
CA LYS A 82 8.23 -4.97 -8.53
C LYS A 82 6.79 -4.91 -9.06
N GLY A 83 6.60 -4.86 -10.37
CA GLY A 83 5.29 -4.71 -11.01
C GLY A 83 4.78 -3.27 -11.01
N MET A 84 5.60 -2.28 -10.68
CA MET A 84 5.14 -0.90 -10.55
C MET A 84 5.21 -0.15 -11.89
N LEU A 85 4.07 0.41 -12.28
CA LEU A 85 3.93 1.29 -13.44
C LEU A 85 3.93 2.75 -12.96
N PHE A 86 5.12 3.35 -12.92
CA PHE A 86 5.31 4.77 -12.54
C PHE A 86 5.36 5.73 -13.73
N HIS A 87 5.66 5.21 -14.92
CA HIS A 87 5.94 6.02 -16.10
C HIS A 87 4.67 6.39 -16.89
N TYR A 88 4.86 7.16 -17.96
CA TYR A 88 3.84 7.46 -18.96
C TYR A 88 2.61 8.20 -18.43
N SER A 89 2.74 8.86 -17.28
CA SER A 89 1.61 9.50 -16.60
C SER A 89 0.45 8.54 -16.30
N ALA A 90 0.71 7.23 -16.23
CA ALA A 90 -0.31 6.20 -16.01
C ALA A 90 -1.18 6.51 -14.77
N ILE A 91 -0.55 7.06 -13.73
CA ILE A 91 -1.19 7.43 -12.45
C ILE A 91 -2.21 8.58 -12.59
N HIS A 92 -2.21 9.28 -13.72
CA HIS A 92 -3.12 10.38 -14.06
C HIS A 92 -4.19 10.00 -15.09
N GLU A 93 -4.23 8.73 -15.51
CA GLU A 93 -5.27 8.25 -16.40
C GLU A 93 -6.66 8.33 -15.75
N ASP A 94 -7.68 8.48 -16.59
CA ASP A 94 -9.06 8.71 -16.18
C ASP A 94 -9.59 7.64 -15.22
N PHE A 95 -9.26 6.38 -15.50
CA PHE A 95 -9.71 5.24 -14.72
C PHE A 95 -9.01 5.17 -13.35
N VAL A 96 -7.77 5.66 -13.22
CA VAL A 96 -7.05 5.75 -11.93
C VAL A 96 -7.64 6.85 -11.06
N TRP A 97 -7.98 8.00 -11.66
CA TRP A 97 -8.75 9.02 -10.97
C TRP A 97 -10.14 8.51 -10.57
N GLY A 98 -10.79 7.73 -11.44
CA GLY A 98 -12.04 7.04 -11.15
C GLY A 98 -11.94 6.19 -9.88
N MET A 99 -10.91 5.33 -9.78
CA MET A 99 -10.67 4.51 -8.60
C MET A 99 -10.48 5.33 -7.31
N ARG A 100 -9.70 6.41 -7.36
CA ARG A 100 -9.50 7.30 -6.20
C ARG A 100 -10.80 8.00 -5.77
N ALA A 101 -11.68 8.28 -6.72
CA ALA A 101 -12.95 8.96 -6.50
C ALA A 101 -14.13 8.01 -6.25
N GLU A 102 -13.90 6.70 -6.15
CA GLU A 102 -14.97 5.76 -5.83
C GLU A 102 -15.55 6.06 -4.44
N PRO A 103 -16.89 6.13 -4.29
CA PRO A 103 -17.51 6.55 -3.02
C PRO A 103 -17.09 5.72 -1.81
N GLY A 104 -16.90 4.40 -1.97
CA GLY A 104 -16.46 3.53 -0.88
C GLY A 104 -14.99 3.75 -0.51
N VAL A 105 -14.14 4.17 -1.46
CA VAL A 105 -12.75 4.54 -1.19
C VAL A 105 -12.71 5.88 -0.45
N LEU A 106 -13.40 6.90 -0.97
CA LEU A 106 -13.51 8.21 -0.32
C LEU A 106 -14.03 8.06 1.11
N LYS A 107 -15.12 7.30 1.30
CA LYS A 107 -15.76 7.15 2.61
C LYS A 107 -14.82 6.61 3.69
N VAL A 108 -13.90 5.71 3.32
CA VAL A 108 -12.90 5.18 4.26
C VAL A 108 -11.96 6.30 4.74
N PHE A 109 -11.40 7.08 3.82
CA PHE A 109 -10.48 8.16 4.17
C PHE A 109 -11.20 9.33 4.86
N GLU A 110 -12.43 9.65 4.46
CA GLU A 110 -13.27 10.65 5.15
C GLU A 110 -13.49 10.25 6.61
N THR A 111 -13.68 8.95 6.87
CA THR A 111 -13.91 8.41 8.22
C THR A 111 -12.64 8.41 9.07
N ILE A 112 -11.45 8.23 8.46
CA ILE A 112 -10.15 8.25 9.15
C ILE A 112 -9.77 9.68 9.55
N TYR A 113 -9.97 10.64 8.64
CA TYR A 113 -9.53 12.02 8.80
C TYR A 113 -10.64 12.96 9.30
N ASP A 114 -11.85 12.45 9.51
CA ASP A 114 -13.03 13.19 9.98
C ASP A 114 -13.33 14.44 9.11
N THR A 115 -13.20 14.30 7.79
CA THR A 115 -13.45 15.39 6.83
C THR A 115 -13.76 14.86 5.43
N GLU A 116 -14.64 15.56 4.70
CA GLU A 116 -14.92 15.31 3.27
C GLU A 116 -13.92 16.02 2.35
N ASP A 117 -13.19 17.02 2.88
CA ASP A 117 -12.20 17.81 2.13
C ASP A 117 -10.85 17.07 2.10
N LEU A 118 -10.79 16.00 1.30
CA LEU A 118 -9.61 15.16 1.17
C LEU A 118 -8.64 15.64 0.09
N LEU A 119 -7.34 15.52 0.39
CA LEU A 119 -6.27 15.51 -0.60
C LEU A 119 -5.73 14.08 -0.75
N VAL A 120 -5.33 13.72 -1.97
CA VAL A 120 -4.76 12.40 -2.26
C VAL A 120 -3.39 12.55 -2.90
N SER A 121 -2.45 11.71 -2.49
CA SER A 121 -1.15 11.61 -3.14
C SER A 121 -1.26 10.91 -4.50
N PHE A 122 -0.31 11.21 -5.38
CA PHE A 122 -0.16 10.48 -6.64
C PHE A 122 0.86 9.39 -6.42
N ASP A 123 0.40 8.15 -6.58
CA ASP A 123 1.20 6.95 -6.40
C ASP A 123 1.02 6.02 -7.59
N ALA A 124 1.74 4.91 -7.59
CA ALA A 124 1.81 3.95 -8.68
C ALA A 124 0.58 3.04 -8.80
N ILE A 125 0.60 2.32 -9.91
CA ILE A 125 -0.22 1.15 -10.16
C ILE A 125 0.69 -0.07 -10.03
N ASN A 126 0.26 -1.11 -9.30
CA ASN A 126 0.90 -2.42 -9.36
C ASN A 126 0.23 -3.31 -10.41
N VAL A 127 0.97 -3.70 -11.43
CA VAL A 127 0.60 -4.67 -12.46
C VAL A 127 1.57 -5.84 -12.37
N SER A 128 1.12 -6.92 -11.72
CA SER A 128 1.87 -8.15 -11.60
C SER A 128 1.22 -9.24 -12.46
N PHE A 129 1.99 -9.80 -13.39
CA PHE A 129 1.53 -10.90 -14.22
C PHE A 129 1.99 -12.24 -13.66
N PRO A 130 1.10 -13.24 -13.54
CA PRO A 130 1.49 -14.56 -13.07
C PRO A 130 2.43 -15.23 -14.07
N ASN A 131 3.42 -15.97 -13.56
CA ASN A 131 4.36 -16.77 -14.37
C ASN A 131 5.18 -15.98 -15.39
N ARG A 132 5.37 -14.66 -15.20
CA ARG A 132 6.27 -13.87 -16.03
C ARG A 132 7.71 -14.37 -15.86
N LYS A 133 8.36 -14.79 -16.96
CA LYS A 133 9.64 -15.51 -16.94
C LYS A 133 10.87 -14.62 -17.18
N ASP A 134 10.64 -13.40 -17.64
CA ASP A 134 11.69 -12.47 -18.07
C ASP A 134 11.93 -11.35 -17.04
N ILE A 135 11.55 -11.59 -15.79
CA ILE A 135 11.86 -10.72 -14.66
C ILE A 135 12.69 -11.49 -13.63
N THR A 136 13.59 -10.77 -12.97
CA THR A 136 14.34 -11.33 -11.84
C THR A 136 13.37 -11.63 -10.68
N PRO A 137 13.47 -12.81 -10.05
CA PRO A 137 12.68 -13.11 -8.86
C PRO A 137 12.86 -12.05 -7.79
N ASN A 138 11.74 -11.60 -7.23
CA ASN A 138 11.74 -10.55 -6.21
C ASN A 138 12.28 -11.09 -4.88
N VAL A 139 13.15 -10.31 -4.21
CA VAL A 139 13.64 -10.60 -2.86
C VAL A 139 12.80 -9.79 -1.86
N PRO A 140 12.30 -10.41 -0.78
CA PRO A 140 11.59 -9.69 0.27
C PRO A 140 12.42 -8.53 0.81
N TRP A 141 11.74 -7.42 1.07
CA TRP A 141 12.31 -6.15 1.48
C TRP A 141 11.39 -5.55 2.54
N PRO A 142 11.40 -6.08 3.78
CA PRO A 142 10.57 -5.53 4.85
C PRO A 142 10.98 -4.08 5.10
N HIS A 143 10.01 -3.18 5.10
CA HIS A 143 10.24 -1.76 5.34
C HIS A 143 9.02 -1.10 5.98
N GLN A 144 9.24 0.10 6.51
CA GLN A 144 8.20 1.06 6.87
C GLN A 144 8.36 2.31 5.99
N ASP A 145 7.26 3.02 5.72
CA ASP A 145 7.21 4.24 4.90
C ASP A 145 7.00 5.51 5.75
N GLN A 146 7.77 5.60 6.85
CA GLN A 146 7.81 6.78 7.71
C GLN A 146 9.21 7.00 8.29
N ASP A 147 9.59 8.27 8.44
CA ASP A 147 10.81 8.68 9.12
C ASP A 147 10.82 8.21 10.58
N PRO A 148 11.75 7.31 10.98
CA PRO A 148 11.80 6.76 12.33
C PRO A 148 12.13 7.82 13.40
N GLU A 149 12.65 8.99 13.02
CA GLU A 149 12.89 10.10 13.94
C GLU A 149 11.61 10.90 14.25
N ARG A 150 10.52 10.64 13.54
CA ARG A 150 9.24 11.36 13.64
C ARG A 150 8.08 10.39 13.89
N PRO A 151 8.04 9.76 15.07
CA PRO A 151 7.06 8.72 15.35
C PRO A 151 5.65 9.26 15.51
N GLY A 152 4.69 8.34 15.40
CA GLY A 152 3.27 8.59 15.59
C GLY A 152 2.52 8.73 14.28
N PHE A 153 1.20 8.81 14.38
CA PHE A 153 0.33 8.81 13.21
C PHE A 153 0.58 10.02 12.29
N ARG A 154 0.96 9.77 11.03
CA ARG A 154 1.09 10.81 9.99
C ARG A 154 0.14 10.60 8.82
N CYS A 155 0.08 9.38 8.29
CA CYS A 155 -0.85 9.04 7.21
C CYS A 155 -1.20 7.54 7.21
N VAL A 156 -2.21 7.22 6.42
CA VAL A 156 -2.62 5.85 6.09
C VAL A 156 -2.33 5.61 4.63
N GLN A 157 -1.65 4.50 4.32
CA GLN A 157 -1.52 4.00 2.96
C GLN A 157 -2.74 3.17 2.57
N GLY A 158 -3.04 3.11 1.27
CA GLY A 158 -4.17 2.37 0.74
C GLY A 158 -3.84 1.63 -0.55
N LEU A 159 -4.34 0.40 -0.66
CA LEU A 159 -4.24 -0.46 -1.84
C LEU A 159 -5.65 -0.94 -2.20
N LEU A 160 -6.18 -0.43 -3.31
CA LEU A 160 -7.44 -0.94 -3.88
C LEU A 160 -7.13 -2.20 -4.70
N ASN A 161 -7.62 -3.34 -4.23
CA ASN A 161 -7.37 -4.62 -4.86
C ASN A 161 -8.41 -4.90 -5.96
N LEU A 162 -7.97 -5.29 -7.16
CA LEU A 162 -8.87 -5.38 -8.34
C LEU A 162 -9.11 -6.81 -8.83
N LEU A 163 -8.24 -7.75 -8.46
CA LEU A 163 -8.31 -9.16 -8.83
C LEU A 163 -8.29 -10.03 -7.57
N PRO A 164 -8.74 -11.30 -7.61
CA PRO A 164 -8.59 -12.19 -6.47
C PRO A 164 -7.12 -12.24 -6.01
N ASN A 165 -6.89 -12.10 -4.70
CA ASN A 165 -5.56 -12.11 -4.12
C ASN A 165 -5.57 -12.95 -2.84
N GLY A 166 -5.02 -14.16 -2.91
CA GLY A 166 -5.02 -15.16 -1.85
C GLY A 166 -3.64 -15.44 -1.25
N ASP A 167 -3.56 -16.57 -0.54
CA ASP A 167 -2.38 -17.00 0.24
C ASP A 167 -1.16 -17.28 -0.64
N ASP A 168 -1.36 -17.80 -1.85
CA ASP A 168 -0.31 -18.19 -2.79
C ASP A 168 0.03 -17.09 -3.81
N ASP A 169 -0.65 -15.95 -3.75
CA ASP A 169 -0.41 -14.81 -4.65
C ASP A 169 0.63 -13.85 -4.06
N GLY A 170 1.29 -13.09 -4.94
CA GLY A 170 2.04 -11.90 -4.51
C GLY A 170 1.11 -10.87 -3.88
N GLY A 171 1.62 -9.94 -3.09
CA GLY A 171 0.81 -8.88 -2.49
C GLY A 171 1.42 -8.34 -1.21
N LEU A 172 0.58 -7.73 -0.37
CA LEU A 172 1.00 -7.13 0.89
C LEU A 172 1.14 -8.20 1.98
N LEU A 173 2.27 -8.18 2.67
CA LEU A 173 2.48 -8.86 3.94
C LEU A 173 2.66 -7.79 5.03
N VAL A 174 2.06 -8.01 6.20
CA VAL A 174 2.13 -7.10 7.34
C VAL A 174 2.54 -7.85 8.60
N LEU A 175 2.97 -7.13 9.64
CA LEU A 175 3.18 -7.66 10.99
C LEU A 175 2.11 -7.10 11.94
N PRO A 176 0.96 -7.79 12.10
CA PRO A 176 -0.15 -7.25 12.86
C PRO A 176 0.26 -6.80 14.28
N GLY A 177 -0.02 -5.55 14.61
CA GLY A 177 0.25 -4.96 15.91
C GLY A 177 1.69 -4.48 16.14
N ALA A 178 2.61 -4.66 15.19
CA ALA A 178 4.01 -4.27 15.32
C ALA A 178 4.19 -2.74 15.38
N HIS A 179 3.27 -1.97 14.79
CA HIS A 179 3.25 -0.51 14.88
C HIS A 179 3.27 -0.01 16.33
N ASN A 180 2.66 -0.75 17.26
CA ASN A 180 2.62 -0.39 18.69
C ASN A 180 4.00 -0.36 19.36
N ILE A 181 5.00 -1.02 18.78
CA ILE A 181 6.37 -1.07 19.31
C ILE A 181 7.38 -0.40 18.38
N SER A 182 6.93 0.32 17.33
CA SER A 182 7.81 0.98 16.36
C SER A 182 8.80 1.93 17.06
N VAL A 183 8.35 2.72 18.04
CA VAL A 183 9.23 3.60 18.84
C VAL A 183 10.31 2.81 19.61
N GLU A 184 9.94 1.70 20.26
CA GLU A 184 10.90 0.85 20.98
C GLU A 184 11.91 0.25 20.00
N PHE A 185 11.43 -0.24 18.85
CA PHE A 185 12.25 -0.79 17.79
C PHE A 185 13.29 0.23 17.32
N HIS A 186 12.86 1.43 16.94
CA HIS A 186 13.79 2.43 16.41
C HIS A 186 14.76 2.96 17.45
N GLU A 187 14.39 3.02 18.74
CA GLU A 187 15.34 3.33 19.81
C GLU A 187 16.39 2.21 19.98
N GLN A 188 15.96 0.95 19.87
CA GLN A 188 16.86 -0.22 19.98
C GLN A 188 17.87 -0.32 18.83
N PHE A 189 17.48 0.11 17.62
CA PHE A 189 18.29 -0.01 16.40
C PHE A 189 18.82 1.33 15.87
N LYS A 190 18.74 2.41 16.66
CA LYS A 190 19.15 3.76 16.23
C LYS A 190 20.60 3.89 15.76
N ASP A 191 21.49 3.09 16.35
CA ASP A 191 22.93 3.11 16.07
C ASP A 191 23.35 2.04 15.03
N GLU A 192 22.39 1.27 14.48
CA GLU A 192 22.66 0.28 13.44
C GLU A 192 22.99 0.97 12.10
N GLU A 193 23.91 0.38 11.34
CA GLU A 193 24.16 0.82 9.96
C GLU A 193 22.92 0.54 9.11
N GLN A 194 22.28 1.61 8.65
CA GLN A 194 21.04 1.52 7.88
C GLN A 194 21.33 1.19 6.41
N LEU A 195 20.45 0.40 5.80
CA LEU A 195 20.51 0.15 4.36
C LEU A 195 20.29 1.46 3.57
N TYR A 196 20.82 1.49 2.35
CA TYR A 196 20.65 2.64 1.46
C TYR A 196 19.16 2.92 1.23
N ARG A 197 18.78 4.19 1.37
CA ARG A 197 17.43 4.70 1.10
C ARG A 197 17.52 6.03 0.37
N TRP A 198 16.52 6.28 -0.46
CA TRP A 198 16.43 7.52 -1.25
C TRP A 198 15.91 8.70 -0.45
N THR A 199 15.12 8.44 0.60
CA THR A 199 14.49 9.46 1.46
C THR A 199 14.54 9.01 2.91
N ASN A 200 14.42 9.95 3.85
CA ASN A 200 14.31 9.58 5.27
C ASN A 200 12.98 8.94 5.64
N GLU A 201 11.96 9.04 4.78
CA GLU A 201 10.62 8.47 5.00
C GLU A 201 10.55 6.97 4.70
N THR A 202 11.68 6.28 4.49
CA THR A 202 11.70 4.82 4.30
C THR A 202 12.70 4.19 5.25
N TYR A 203 12.29 3.22 6.04
CA TYR A 203 13.19 2.44 6.89
C TYR A 203 13.17 0.98 6.46
N PHE A 204 14.32 0.45 6.02
CA PHE A 204 14.44 -0.98 5.68
C PHE A 204 14.91 -1.76 6.91
N PHE A 205 14.19 -2.83 7.24
CA PHE A 205 14.55 -3.70 8.37
C PHE A 205 15.72 -4.61 8.00
N THR A 206 16.72 -4.68 8.88
CA THR A 206 17.82 -5.64 8.77
C THR A 206 17.40 -7.02 9.29
N ASP A 207 18.21 -8.05 9.02
CA ASP A 207 18.00 -9.39 9.59
C ASP A 207 17.96 -9.38 11.13
N ALA A 208 18.74 -8.50 11.76
CA ALA A 208 18.77 -8.35 13.21
C ALA A 208 17.45 -7.75 13.73
N GLY A 209 16.96 -6.69 13.08
CA GLY A 209 15.66 -6.09 13.37
C GLY A 209 14.51 -7.08 13.19
N MET A 210 14.51 -7.80 12.07
CA MET A 210 13.52 -8.83 11.76
C MET A 210 13.50 -9.96 12.79
N LYS A 211 14.68 -10.43 13.22
CA LYS A 211 14.79 -11.43 14.28
C LYS A 211 14.30 -10.89 15.62
N TRP A 212 14.54 -9.62 15.92
CA TRP A 212 14.06 -9.00 17.15
C TRP A 212 12.52 -8.97 17.19
N LEU A 213 11.87 -8.57 16.09
CA LEU A 213 10.41 -8.62 15.94
C LEU A 213 9.88 -10.06 16.11
N ASP A 214 10.55 -11.05 15.52
CA ASP A 214 10.19 -12.46 15.69
C ASP A 214 10.30 -12.92 17.15
N THR A 215 11.35 -12.52 17.89
CA THR A 215 11.53 -12.88 19.30
C THR A 215 10.51 -12.22 20.23
N LYS A 216 9.95 -11.07 19.82
CA LYS A 216 8.81 -10.40 20.47
C LYS A 216 7.47 -11.06 20.13
N GLY A 217 7.43 -12.00 19.19
CA GLY A 217 6.28 -12.82 18.86
C GLY A 217 5.47 -12.36 17.65
N PHE A 218 5.91 -11.32 16.92
CA PHE A 218 5.24 -10.87 15.72
C PHE A 218 5.43 -11.86 14.57
N LYS A 219 4.38 -12.06 13.77
CA LYS A 219 4.36 -13.02 12.65
C LYS A 219 3.80 -12.35 11.41
N TRP A 220 4.47 -12.59 10.30
CA TRP A 220 4.02 -12.09 9.00
C TRP A 220 2.69 -12.71 8.62
N VAL A 221 1.76 -11.86 8.20
CA VAL A 221 0.45 -12.26 7.69
C VAL A 221 0.33 -11.77 6.26
N LYS A 222 0.01 -12.70 5.35
CA LYS A 222 -0.39 -12.37 3.99
C LYS A 222 -1.80 -11.80 4.03
N VAL A 223 -1.97 -10.56 3.55
CA VAL A 223 -3.28 -9.92 3.50
C VAL A 223 -4.00 -10.39 2.25
N ASN A 224 -5.14 -11.05 2.43
CA ASN A 224 -5.98 -11.53 1.32
C ASN A 224 -7.11 -10.54 1.05
N ALA A 225 -7.44 -10.38 -0.23
CA ALA A 225 -8.45 -9.44 -0.69
C ALA A 225 -9.21 -9.98 -1.90
N ASP A 226 -10.50 -9.69 -1.94
CA ASP A 226 -11.35 -9.93 -3.10
C ASP A 226 -11.31 -8.72 -4.05
N PRO A 227 -11.73 -8.87 -5.32
CA PRO A 227 -11.92 -7.75 -6.22
C PRO A 227 -12.81 -6.65 -5.61
N GLY A 228 -12.29 -5.43 -5.58
CA GLY A 228 -12.96 -4.24 -5.08
C GLY A 228 -12.78 -3.97 -3.58
N ASP A 229 -12.06 -4.82 -2.86
CA ASP A 229 -11.69 -4.54 -1.47
C ASP A 229 -10.60 -3.46 -1.41
N LEU A 230 -10.66 -2.61 -0.38
CA LEU A 230 -9.62 -1.65 -0.07
C LEU A 230 -8.85 -2.12 1.16
N ILE A 231 -7.54 -2.34 1.00
CA ILE A 231 -6.63 -2.59 2.11
C ILE A 231 -6.07 -1.24 2.54
N ILE A 232 -6.11 -0.94 3.84
CA ILE A 232 -5.43 0.21 4.42
C ILE A 232 -4.43 -0.24 5.47
N PHE A 233 -3.33 0.48 5.63
CA PHE A 233 -2.30 0.17 6.61
C PHE A 233 -1.53 1.42 7.05
N LEU A 234 -1.02 1.38 8.27
CA LEU A 234 -0.20 2.45 8.82
C LEU A 234 1.19 2.42 8.18
N VAL A 235 1.77 3.60 7.99
CA VAL A 235 3.14 3.74 7.49
C VAL A 235 4.22 3.26 8.47
N GLU A 236 3.86 3.03 9.73
CA GLU A 236 4.71 2.43 10.79
C GLU A 236 4.42 0.93 11.03
N GLY A 237 3.58 0.30 10.20
CA GLY A 237 3.01 -1.05 10.41
C GLY A 237 3.61 -2.16 9.55
#